data_AF-A0A1W9S0F9-F1
#
_entry.id   AF-A0A1W9S0F9-F1
#
_cell.length_a   1.000
_cell.length_b   1.000
_cell.length_c   1.000
_cell.angle_alpha   90.00
_cell.angle_beta   90.00
_cell.angle_gamma   90.00
#
_symmetry.space_group_name_H-M   'P 1'
#
loop_
_entity.id
_entity.type
_entity.pdbx_description
1 polymer ?
#
loop_
_entity_poly.entity_id
_entity_poly.type
_entity_poly.pdbx_seq_one_letter_code
_entity_poly.pdbx_strand_id
1 'polypeptide(L)'
;YLGERECSIQRRHQKLLEEAPSTAIDEETRKRMGEAAVRACKAVGYYSAGTVEFLLDKDGNFYFMEMNTRIGVRVDTHIYQGYTVPPYYDSLVAKLICWGRDREEARIRTARALDEFVIEGIKTTIPFQKRVVVSDLFKSGDLSTSFIERLEKNEKSIGVDKSE
;
A
#
# COMPACT_ATOMS: atom_id res chain seq x y z
N TYR A 1 1.01 -5.97 -20.05
CA TYR A 1 -0.11 -6.00 -19.10
C TYR A 1 -0.43 -7.46 -18.82
N LEU A 2 -0.73 -7.83 -17.58
CA LEU A 2 -0.89 -9.22 -17.11
C LEU A 2 -2.33 -9.50 -16.62
N GLY A 3 -3.33 -8.94 -17.30
CA GLY A 3 -4.74 -9.10 -16.90
C GLY A 3 -5.17 -8.15 -15.78
N GLU A 4 -6.47 -8.16 -15.51
CA GLU A 4 -7.14 -7.35 -14.49
C GLU A 4 -7.50 -8.20 -13.28
N ARG A 5 -7.89 -7.52 -12.21
CA ARG A 5 -8.54 -8.13 -11.05
C ARG A 5 -9.80 -7.35 -10.74
N GLU A 6 -10.86 -8.07 -10.42
CA GLU A 6 -12.11 -7.53 -9.92
C GLU A 6 -11.98 -7.32 -8.41
N CYS A 7 -12.25 -6.11 -7.96
CA CYS A 7 -12.10 -5.70 -6.56
C CYS A 7 -13.36 -4.97 -6.03
N SER A 8 -14.47 -4.97 -6.78
CA SER A 8 -15.70 -4.24 -6.44
C SER A 8 -16.46 -4.80 -5.24
N ILE A 9 -16.17 -6.04 -4.80
CA ILE A 9 -16.78 -6.62 -3.60
C ILE A 9 -16.13 -5.95 -2.39
N GLN A 10 -16.71 -4.84 -1.95
CA GLN A 10 -16.20 -4.01 -0.87
C GLN A 10 -17.31 -3.57 0.10
N ARG A 11 -16.96 -3.31 1.36
CA ARG A 11 -17.85 -2.71 2.37
C ARG A 11 -17.18 -1.49 2.97
N ARG A 12 -17.86 -0.33 2.91
CA ARG A 12 -17.33 0.96 3.40
C ARG A 12 -15.93 1.26 2.85
N HIS A 13 -15.74 1.11 1.53
CA HIS A 13 -14.47 1.32 0.83
C HIS A 13 -13.32 0.39 1.25
N GLN A 14 -13.63 -0.77 1.82
CA GLN A 14 -12.65 -1.81 2.14
C GLN A 14 -12.92 -3.05 1.28
N LYS A 15 -11.93 -3.46 0.48
CA LYS A 15 -11.98 -4.66 -0.36
C LYS A 15 -12.23 -5.89 0.52
N LEU A 16 -13.25 -6.69 0.19
CA LEU A 16 -13.63 -7.91 0.92
C LEU A 16 -13.24 -9.18 0.16
N LEU A 17 -13.43 -9.18 -1.17
CA LEU A 17 -13.11 -10.30 -2.04
C LEU A 17 -12.58 -9.80 -3.37
N GLU A 18 -11.62 -10.54 -3.93
CA GLU A 18 -10.99 -10.24 -5.22
C GLU A 18 -11.00 -11.50 -6.09
N GLU A 19 -11.28 -11.34 -7.38
CA GLU A 19 -11.23 -12.42 -8.36
C GLU A 19 -10.49 -11.97 -9.64
N ALA A 20 -10.02 -12.93 -10.43
CA ALA A 20 -9.33 -12.65 -11.69
C ALA A 20 -9.56 -13.81 -12.68
N PRO A 21 -9.91 -13.54 -13.96
CA PRO A 21 -10.30 -12.25 -14.53
C PRO A 21 -11.66 -11.75 -14.00
N SER A 22 -12.01 -10.48 -14.26
CA SER A 22 -13.32 -9.94 -13.89
C SER A 22 -14.43 -10.54 -14.77
N THR A 23 -15.48 -11.05 -14.15
CA THR A 23 -16.69 -11.50 -14.85
C THR A 23 -17.62 -10.34 -15.24
N ALA A 24 -17.37 -9.14 -14.70
CA ALA A 24 -18.22 -7.97 -14.87
C ALA A 24 -17.91 -7.17 -16.15
N ILE A 25 -16.79 -7.45 -16.84
CA ILE A 25 -16.38 -6.75 -18.06
C ILE A 25 -16.24 -7.69 -19.25
N ASP A 26 -16.63 -7.19 -20.42
CA ASP A 26 -16.40 -7.85 -21.70
C ASP A 26 -14.95 -7.70 -22.18
N GLU A 27 -14.61 -8.46 -23.22
CA GLU A 27 -13.25 -8.51 -23.77
C GLU A 27 -12.83 -7.17 -24.41
N GLU A 28 -13.78 -6.42 -24.96
CA GLU A 28 -13.52 -5.11 -25.55
C GLU A 28 -13.10 -4.10 -24.47
N THR A 29 -13.86 -4.02 -23.38
CA THR A 29 -13.59 -3.14 -22.25
C THR A 29 -12.28 -3.52 -21.56
N ARG A 30 -12.06 -4.82 -21.32
CA ARG A 30 -10.80 -5.35 -20.78
C ARG A 30 -9.59 -4.91 -21.60
N LYS A 31 -9.68 -5.04 -22.92
CA LYS A 31 -8.60 -4.63 -23.83
C LYS A 31 -8.38 -3.11 -23.78
N ARG A 32 -9.45 -2.31 -23.82
CA ARG A 32 -9.37 -0.84 -23.71
C ARG A 32 -8.72 -0.38 -22.40
N MET A 33 -9.07 -1.01 -21.27
CA MET A 33 -8.47 -0.75 -19.96
C MET A 33 -6.98 -1.13 -19.93
N GLY A 34 -6.64 -2.33 -20.41
CA GLY A 34 -5.26 -2.80 -20.47
C GLY A 34 -4.37 -1.90 -21.33
N GLU A 35 -4.86 -1.46 -22.49
CA GLU A 35 -4.15 -0.51 -23.36
C GLU A 35 -3.99 0.86 -22.69
N ALA A 36 -5.01 1.37 -21.98
CA ALA A 36 -4.92 2.62 -21.24
C ALA A 36 -3.85 2.54 -20.14
N ALA A 37 -3.80 1.46 -19.37
CA ALA A 37 -2.78 1.22 -18.36
C ALA A 37 -1.37 1.19 -18.99
N VAL A 38 -1.20 0.50 -20.12
CA VAL A 38 0.09 0.45 -20.84
C VAL A 38 0.50 1.84 -21.34
N ARG A 39 -0.44 2.62 -21.89
CA ARG A 39 -0.17 4.00 -22.33
C ARG A 39 0.29 4.87 -21.16
N ALA A 40 -0.39 4.80 -20.01
CA ALA A 40 -0.02 5.54 -18.81
C ALA A 40 1.40 5.18 -18.34
N CYS A 41 1.71 3.88 -18.22
CA CYS A 41 3.06 3.42 -17.85
C CYS A 41 4.14 3.91 -18.83
N LYS A 42 3.90 3.82 -20.14
CA LYS A 42 4.86 4.28 -21.17
C LYS A 42 5.09 5.78 -21.10
N ALA A 43 4.04 6.58 -20.88
CA ALA A 43 4.12 8.04 -20.84
C ALA A 43 5.05 8.55 -19.73
N VAL A 44 5.12 7.83 -18.60
CA VAL A 44 5.99 8.19 -17.46
C VAL A 44 7.30 7.40 -17.43
N GLY A 45 7.60 6.61 -18.47
CA GLY A 45 8.78 5.75 -18.51
C GLY A 45 8.81 4.71 -17.39
N TYR A 46 7.64 4.25 -16.93
CA TYR A 46 7.54 3.34 -15.79
C TYR A 46 8.24 2.00 -16.08
N TYR A 47 9.09 1.59 -15.14
CA TYR A 47 9.85 0.35 -15.16
C TYR A 47 9.57 -0.44 -13.88
N SER A 48 9.54 -1.77 -13.96
CA SER A 48 9.01 -2.71 -12.95
C SER A 48 7.52 -3.02 -13.14
N ALA A 49 6.89 -3.76 -12.22
CA ALA A 49 5.45 -4.01 -12.25
C ALA A 49 4.69 -3.21 -11.18
N GLY A 50 3.48 -2.84 -11.57
CA GLY A 50 2.53 -2.09 -10.77
C GLY A 50 1.10 -2.42 -11.21
N THR A 51 0.14 -2.02 -10.40
CA THR A 51 -1.30 -2.16 -10.70
C THR A 51 -1.84 -0.77 -11.02
N VAL A 52 -2.54 -0.63 -12.15
CA VAL A 52 -3.33 0.58 -12.45
C VAL A 52 -4.77 0.26 -12.09
N GLU A 53 -5.34 1.01 -11.15
CA GLU A 53 -6.71 0.83 -10.68
C GLU A 53 -7.65 1.79 -11.41
N PHE A 54 -8.79 1.26 -11.82
CA PHE A 54 -9.86 2.00 -12.49
C PHE A 54 -11.17 1.82 -11.75
N LEU A 55 -12.00 2.85 -11.74
CA LEU A 55 -13.42 2.74 -11.41
C LEU A 55 -14.20 2.43 -12.69
N LEU A 56 -15.14 1.48 -12.63
CA LEU A 56 -16.04 1.14 -13.72
C LEU A 56 -17.47 1.57 -13.34
N ASP A 57 -18.16 2.25 -14.25
CA ASP A 57 -19.59 2.56 -14.10
C ASP A 57 -20.49 1.51 -14.77
N LYS A 58 -21.80 1.66 -14.60
CA LYS A 58 -22.80 0.71 -15.12
C LYS A 58 -22.91 0.71 -16.64
N ASP A 59 -22.43 1.77 -17.29
CA ASP A 59 -22.48 1.94 -18.75
C ASP A 59 -21.19 1.43 -19.41
N GLY A 60 -20.27 0.84 -18.63
CA GLY A 60 -19.00 0.30 -19.11
C GLY A 60 -17.91 1.36 -19.33
N ASN A 61 -18.12 2.60 -18.87
CA ASN A 61 -17.05 3.59 -18.87
C ASN A 61 -16.14 3.35 -17.67
N PHE A 62 -14.85 3.58 -17.87
CA PHE A 62 -13.84 3.46 -16.83
C PHE A 62 -13.06 4.75 -16.63
N TYR A 63 -12.69 5.00 -15.39
CA TYR A 63 -12.00 6.22 -14.96
C TYR A 63 -10.76 5.82 -14.17
N PHE A 64 -9.62 6.43 -14.48
CA PHE A 64 -8.39 6.20 -13.72
C PHE A 64 -8.60 6.62 -12.26
N MET A 65 -8.20 5.76 -11.32
CA MET A 65 -8.27 6.04 -9.90
C MET A 65 -6.87 6.26 -9.32
N GLU A 66 -6.03 5.24 -9.39
CA GLU A 66 -4.65 5.30 -8.89
C GLU A 66 -3.74 4.31 -9.61
N MET A 67 -2.43 4.44 -9.40
CA MET A 67 -1.45 3.45 -9.82
C MET A 67 -0.61 3.03 -8.62
N ASN A 68 -0.74 1.77 -8.23
CA ASN A 68 0.14 1.11 -7.28
C ASN A 68 1.43 0.70 -7.99
N THR A 69 2.45 1.55 -7.94
CA THR A 69 3.73 1.45 -8.68
C THR A 69 4.71 0.40 -8.15
N ARG A 70 4.25 -0.64 -7.46
CA ARG A 70 5.13 -1.58 -6.77
C ARG A 70 4.61 -3.01 -6.78
N ILE A 71 5.43 -3.94 -7.27
CA ILE A 71 5.19 -5.38 -7.14
C ILE A 71 5.22 -5.75 -5.66
N GLY A 72 4.18 -6.42 -5.20
CA GLY A 72 4.09 -6.92 -3.84
C GLY A 72 3.92 -5.82 -2.79
N VAL A 73 3.52 -4.60 -3.17
CA VAL A 73 3.05 -3.57 -2.23
C VAL A 73 1.61 -3.23 -2.57
N ARG A 74 0.79 -3.15 -1.54
CA ARG A 74 -0.62 -2.81 -1.62
C ARG A 74 -0.95 -1.84 -0.49
N VAL A 75 -1.76 -0.84 -0.79
CA VAL A 75 -2.30 0.08 0.20
C VAL A 75 -3.81 -0.13 0.23
N ASP A 76 -4.34 -0.52 1.39
CA ASP A 76 -5.77 -0.52 1.63
C ASP A 76 -6.13 0.73 2.44
N THR A 77 -6.87 1.65 1.85
CA THR A 77 -7.29 2.89 2.50
C THR A 77 -8.69 3.30 2.07
N HIS A 78 -9.35 4.11 2.90
CA HIS A 78 -10.60 4.80 2.55
C HIS A 78 -10.40 6.31 2.43
N ILE A 79 -9.18 6.81 2.67
CA ILE A 79 -8.90 8.25 2.65
C ILE A 79 -8.47 8.68 1.25
N TYR A 80 -8.76 9.94 0.93
CA TYR A 80 -8.38 10.60 -0.31
C TYR A 80 -7.92 12.02 -0.01
N GLN A 81 -7.31 12.71 -0.98
CA GLN A 81 -6.83 14.07 -0.78
C GLN A 81 -7.97 15.00 -0.34
N GLY A 82 -7.78 15.71 0.78
CA GLY A 82 -8.80 16.58 1.37
C GLY A 82 -9.79 15.86 2.31
N TYR A 83 -9.66 14.55 2.52
CA TYR A 83 -10.47 13.82 3.49
C TYR A 83 -10.20 14.31 4.92
N THR A 84 -11.26 14.64 5.66
CA THR A 84 -11.16 15.03 7.07
C THR A 84 -11.31 13.81 7.96
N VAL A 85 -10.28 13.48 8.73
CA VAL A 85 -10.31 12.35 9.67
C VAL A 85 -11.25 12.69 10.84
N PRO A 86 -12.36 11.95 11.03
CA PRO A 86 -13.30 12.22 12.11
C PRO A 86 -12.71 11.85 13.48
N PRO A 87 -12.95 12.64 14.54
CA PRO A 87 -12.38 12.37 15.87
C PRO A 87 -13.10 11.25 16.64
N TYR A 88 -14.26 10.79 16.14
CA TYR A 88 -15.14 9.85 16.86
C TYR A 88 -14.85 8.37 16.58
N TYR A 89 -13.94 8.08 15.64
CA TYR A 89 -13.61 6.72 15.21
C TYR A 89 -12.11 6.46 15.39
N ASP A 90 -11.71 5.22 15.12
CA ASP A 90 -10.29 4.87 15.09
C ASP A 90 -9.53 5.74 14.07
N SER A 91 -8.30 6.08 14.44
CA SER A 91 -7.34 6.87 13.67
C SER A 91 -6.68 6.09 12.51
N LEU A 92 -7.20 4.91 12.14
CA LEU A 92 -6.65 4.10 11.07
C LEU A 92 -6.84 4.81 9.71
N VAL A 93 -5.74 5.24 9.12
CA VAL A 93 -5.73 5.94 7.83
C VAL A 93 -5.57 4.98 6.66
N ALA A 94 -4.60 4.05 6.77
CA ALA A 94 -4.29 3.11 5.71
C ALA A 94 -3.62 1.85 6.28
N LYS A 95 -3.71 0.75 5.55
CA LYS A 95 -2.92 -0.46 5.77
C LYS A 95 -1.90 -0.58 4.64
N LEU A 96 -0.63 -0.53 4.99
CA LEU A 96 0.45 -0.83 4.07
C LEU A 96 0.77 -2.33 4.15
N ILE A 97 0.54 -3.05 3.06
CA ILE A 97 0.73 -4.49 2.97
C ILE A 97 1.85 -4.75 1.98
N CYS A 98 2.86 -5.49 2.40
CA CYS A 98 3.99 -5.88 1.55
C CYS A 98 4.20 -7.39 1.59
N TRP A 99 4.44 -7.99 0.43
CA TRP A 99 4.75 -9.40 0.25
C TRP A 99 6.08 -9.55 -0.47
N GLY A 100 6.82 -10.62 -0.19
CA GLY A 100 8.05 -11.02 -0.87
C GLY A 100 8.21 -12.53 -0.84
N ARG A 101 9.21 -13.06 -1.55
CA ARG A 101 9.46 -14.52 -1.59
C ARG A 101 9.85 -15.07 -0.22
N ASP A 102 10.43 -14.24 0.62
CA ASP A 102 10.78 -14.52 2.01
C ASP A 102 10.54 -13.29 2.90
N ARG A 103 10.78 -13.47 4.21
CA ARG A 103 10.59 -12.43 5.22
C ARG A 103 11.49 -11.22 5.00
N GLU A 104 12.72 -11.42 4.54
CA GLU A 104 13.69 -10.34 4.37
C GLU A 104 13.33 -9.47 3.18
N GLU A 105 12.91 -10.09 2.07
CA GLU A 105 12.42 -9.37 0.90
C GLU A 105 11.16 -8.56 1.23
N ALA A 106 10.20 -9.16 1.96
CA ALA A 106 9.01 -8.46 2.42
C ALA A 106 9.39 -7.27 3.32
N ARG A 107 10.33 -7.44 4.25
CA ARG A 107 10.82 -6.40 5.15
C ARG A 107 11.50 -5.24 4.42
N ILE A 108 12.42 -5.53 3.50
CA ILE A 108 13.11 -4.51 2.68
C ILE A 108 12.10 -3.73 1.84
N ARG A 109 11.13 -4.44 1.26
CA ARG A 109 10.04 -3.83 0.49
C ARG A 109 9.17 -2.92 1.36
N THR A 110 8.80 -3.35 2.58
CA THR A 110 8.08 -2.51 3.54
C THR A 110 8.87 -1.26 3.92
N ALA A 111 10.18 -1.38 4.18
CA ALA A 111 11.01 -0.22 4.52
C ALA A 111 11.02 0.83 3.40
N ARG A 112 11.22 0.41 2.15
CA ARG A 112 11.16 1.30 0.98
C ARG A 112 9.76 1.86 0.74
N ALA A 113 8.72 1.07 1.04
CA ALA A 113 7.35 1.50 0.92
C ALA A 113 7.01 2.63 1.91
N LEU A 114 7.46 2.51 3.15
CA LEU A 114 7.33 3.54 4.18
C LEU A 114 8.14 4.80 3.86
N ASP A 115 9.30 4.69 3.20
CA ASP A 115 10.12 5.85 2.79
C ASP A 115 9.44 6.78 1.79
N GLU A 116 8.58 6.23 0.93
CA GLU A 116 7.89 7.01 -0.10
C GLU A 116 6.41 7.23 0.27
N PHE A 117 5.96 6.78 1.46
CA PHE A 117 4.58 6.96 1.91
C PHE A 117 4.41 8.36 2.49
N VAL A 118 3.86 9.27 1.69
CA VAL A 118 3.63 10.65 2.08
C VAL A 118 2.19 10.84 2.57
N ILE A 119 2.05 11.27 3.82
CA ILE A 119 0.78 11.74 4.41
C ILE A 119 1.08 13.06 5.10
N GLU A 120 0.35 14.11 4.72
CA GLU A 120 0.49 15.45 5.26
C GLU A 120 -0.78 15.87 6.02
N GLY A 121 -0.64 16.85 6.91
CA GLY A 121 -1.75 17.42 7.68
C GLY A 121 -2.13 16.69 8.97
N ILE A 122 -1.59 15.49 9.20
CA ILE A 122 -1.78 14.73 10.46
C ILE A 122 -0.46 14.08 10.90
N LYS A 123 -0.30 13.85 12.21
CA LYS A 123 0.78 13.00 12.72
C LYS A 123 0.48 11.54 12.39
N THR A 124 1.49 10.79 11.99
CA THR A 124 1.36 9.38 11.62
C THR A 124 2.33 8.50 12.39
N THR A 125 2.08 7.19 12.35
CA THR A 125 2.98 6.18 12.92
C THR A 125 4.08 5.73 11.95
N ILE A 126 4.17 6.33 10.75
CA ILE A 126 5.12 5.94 9.70
C ILE A 126 6.58 6.00 10.20
N PRO A 127 7.06 7.08 10.87
CA PRO A 127 8.45 7.11 11.34
C PRO A 127 8.77 5.97 12.32
N PHE A 128 7.83 5.68 13.22
CA PHE A 128 7.97 4.57 14.17
C PHE A 128 7.98 3.20 13.49
N GLN A 129 7.04 2.95 12.58
CA GLN A 129 6.97 1.69 11.83
C GLN A 129 8.24 1.47 10.99
N LYS A 130 8.80 2.53 10.40
CA LYS A 130 10.08 2.47 9.69
C LYS A 130 11.21 2.04 10.63
N ARG A 131 11.33 2.66 11.81
CA ARG A 131 12.33 2.28 12.82
C ARG A 131 12.21 0.81 13.22
N VAL A 132 11.00 0.33 13.46
CA VAL A 132 10.74 -1.08 13.76
C VAL A 132 11.25 -1.97 12.63
N VAL A 133 10.82 -1.75 11.39
CA VAL A 133 11.13 -2.62 10.24
C VAL A 133 12.63 -2.66 9.91
N VAL A 134 13.39 -1.57 10.15
CA VAL A 134 14.84 -1.52 9.87
C VAL A 134 15.71 -2.00 11.03
N SER A 135 15.15 -2.14 12.24
CA SER A 135 15.90 -2.56 13.43
C SER A 135 16.43 -3.99 13.33
N ASP A 136 17.59 -4.25 13.93
CA ASP A 136 18.19 -5.60 13.97
C ASP A 136 17.36 -6.56 14.82
N LEU A 137 16.68 -6.04 15.85
CA LEU A 137 15.70 -6.78 16.66
C LEU A 137 14.55 -7.29 15.79
N PHE A 138 14.04 -6.49 14.87
CA PHE A 138 13.00 -6.96 13.95
C PHE A 138 13.58 -7.93 12.92
N LYS A 139 14.78 -7.67 12.39
CA LYS A 139 15.45 -8.58 11.44
C LYS A 139 15.66 -9.97 12.01
N SER A 140 16.04 -10.09 13.29
CA SER A 140 16.29 -11.39 13.94
C SER A 140 15.03 -12.27 14.05
N GLY A 141 13.84 -11.66 13.99
CA GLY A 141 12.57 -12.38 14.14
C GLY A 141 12.23 -12.76 15.58
N ASP A 142 13.04 -12.34 16.56
CA ASP A 142 12.75 -12.51 17.99
C ASP A 142 11.68 -11.48 18.46
N LEU A 143 10.45 -11.74 18.04
CA LEU A 143 9.29 -10.91 18.35
C LEU A 143 8.64 -11.41 19.64
N SER A 144 8.53 -10.54 20.63
CA SER A 144 7.89 -10.80 21.92
C SER A 144 7.02 -9.61 22.35
N THR A 145 6.22 -9.78 23.41
CA THR A 145 5.44 -8.68 24.00
C THR A 145 6.32 -7.53 24.50
N SER A 146 7.56 -7.83 24.90
CA SER A 146 8.57 -6.84 25.33
C SER A 146 9.40 -6.26 24.18
N PHE A 147 9.10 -6.60 22.93
CA PHE A 147 9.88 -6.17 21.76
C PHE A 147 10.05 -4.65 21.69
N ILE A 148 8.98 -3.88 21.88
CA ILE A 148 9.01 -2.41 21.79
C ILE A 148 9.89 -1.81 22.88
N GLU A 149 9.76 -2.29 24.12
CA GLU A 149 10.61 -1.85 25.23
C GLU A 149 12.10 -2.14 24.98
N ARG A 150 12.41 -3.30 24.38
CA ARG A 150 13.78 -3.68 24.00
C ARG A 150 14.31 -2.78 22.89
N LEU A 151 13.50 -2.47 21.88
CA LEU A 151 13.83 -1.56 20.81
C LEU A 151 14.19 -0.18 21.37
N GLU A 152 13.34 0.38 22.23
CA GLU A 152 13.58 1.69 22.83
C GLU A 152 14.80 1.75 23.75
N LYS A 153 15.08 0.68 24.51
CA LYS A 153 16.30 0.58 25.33
C LYS A 153 17.55 0.54 24.46
N ASN A 154 17.51 -0.22 23.37
CA ASN A 154 18.62 -0.34 22.42
C ASN A 154 18.93 1.00 21.75
N GLU A 155 17.90 1.73 21.29
CA GLU A 155 18.05 3.06 20.70
C GLU A 155 18.66 4.08 21.67
N LYS A 156 18.23 4.06 22.95
CA LYS A 156 18.79 4.93 24.00
C LYS A 156 20.27 4.66 24.27
N SER A 157 20.70 3.39 24.22
CA SER A 157 22.11 3.04 24.38
C SER A 157 23.00 3.47 23.20
N ILE A 158 22.42 3.68 22.02
CA ILE A 158 23.13 4.10 20.80
C ILE A 158 23.07 5.64 20.62
N GLY A 159 22.31 6.36 21.44
CA GLY A 159 22.20 7.82 21.38
C GLY A 159 21.34 8.32 20.21
N VAL A 160 20.41 7.51 19.71
CA VAL A 160 19.46 7.93 18.67
C VAL A 160 18.39 8.83 19.30
N ASP A 161 18.35 10.10 18.91
CA ASP A 161 17.36 11.07 19.38
C ASP A 161 15.95 10.72 18.83
N LYS A 162 14.93 10.84 19.68
CA LYS A 162 13.53 10.49 19.39
C LYS A 162 12.72 11.65 18.79
N SER A 163 13.37 12.73 18.37
CA SER A 163 12.73 13.93 17.84
C SER A 163 12.34 13.74 16.37
N GLU A 164 11.11 13.25 16.12
CA GLU A 164 10.17 13.61 15.03
C GLU A 164 8.94 12.69 15.00
#